data_AF-A0A366BW46-F1
#
_entry.id   AF-A0A366BW46-F1
#
_cell.length_a   1.000
_cell.length_b   1.000
_cell.length_c   1.000
_cell.angle_alpha   90.00
_cell.angle_beta   90.00
_cell.angle_gamma   90.00
#
_symmetry.space_group_name_H-M   'P 1'
#
loop_
_entity.id
_entity.type
_entity.pdbx_description
1 polymer ?
#
loop_
_entity_poly.entity_id
_entity_poly.type
_entity_poly.pdbx_seq_one_letter_code
_entity_poly.pdbx_strand_id
1 'polypeptide(L)'
;MVVFHFSYDLEMFGHLPPGTVVSGGFRVLSVTVAAAFLALAGVSLQLAHGAHVRPRAVLRRLLRIAAAAGAVSLGTWAVFPAAFVYFGILHAIAAASLLGLLLLRLPPFVPALLALAVLLAPRPAPIPDLGWLDWTGLTATPRPSVDFEPLFPWAAAFLAGMALGGLGRRHGLWDRLSGSPGRLTRWLAWPGRNSLAIYLIHQPLLIALVWGLTRIGLS
;
A
#
# COMPACT_ATOMS: atom_id res chain seq x y z
N MET A 1 0.70 5.67 -8.94
CA MET A 1 1.95 5.27 -8.27
C MET A 1 3.17 5.67 -9.08
N VAL A 2 3.37 5.11 -10.29
CA VAL A 2 4.51 5.46 -11.17
C VAL A 2 4.59 6.97 -11.45
N VAL A 3 3.47 7.60 -11.83
CA VAL A 3 3.42 9.06 -12.10
C VAL A 3 3.82 9.89 -10.88
N PHE A 4 3.38 9.49 -9.67
CA PHE A 4 3.73 10.18 -8.43
C PHE A 4 5.23 10.07 -8.16
N HIS A 5 5.79 8.86 -8.23
CA HIS A 5 7.22 8.63 -8.01
C HIS A 5 8.09 9.30 -9.08
N PHE A 6 7.66 9.30 -10.34
CA PHE A 6 8.36 10.03 -11.39
C PHE A 6 8.43 11.53 -11.09
N SER A 7 7.33 12.10 -10.59
CA SER A 7 7.30 13.51 -10.17
C SER A 7 8.18 13.75 -8.94
N TYR A 8 8.20 12.81 -8.00
CA TYR A 8 9.07 12.86 -6.83
C TYR A 8 10.55 12.81 -7.23
N ASP A 9 10.91 11.94 -8.17
CA ASP A 9 12.27 11.83 -8.69
C ASP A 9 12.68 13.12 -9.41
N LEU A 10 11.79 13.72 -10.22
CA LEU A 10 12.05 15.02 -10.84
C LEU A 10 12.32 16.11 -9.80
N GLU A 11 11.55 16.18 -8.72
CA GLU A 11 11.81 17.11 -7.61
C GLU A 11 13.13 16.80 -6.90
N MET A 12 13.40 15.52 -6.61
CA MET A 12 14.63 15.07 -5.96
C MET A 12 15.89 15.40 -6.78
N PHE A 13 15.81 15.34 -8.11
CA PHE A 13 16.90 15.69 -9.03
C PHE A 13 16.93 17.19 -9.41
N GLY A 14 16.05 18.02 -8.84
CA GLY A 14 16.06 19.48 -9.01
C GLY A 14 15.31 20.00 -10.25
N HIS A 15 14.57 19.14 -10.96
CA HIS A 15 13.76 19.51 -12.14
C HIS A 15 12.38 20.09 -11.77
N LEU A 16 11.97 19.98 -10.50
CA LEU A 16 10.77 20.61 -9.96
C LEU A 16 11.10 21.40 -8.68
N PRO A 17 10.36 22.48 -8.37
CA PRO A 17 10.54 23.22 -7.14
C PRO A 17 10.31 22.32 -5.90
N PRO A 18 11.10 22.48 -4.82
CA PRO A 18 10.87 21.78 -3.57
C PRO A 18 9.47 22.05 -3.00
N GLY A 19 8.79 21.01 -2.53
CA GLY A 19 7.43 21.06 -2.00
C GLY A 19 6.33 20.75 -3.02
N THR A 20 6.66 20.52 -4.28
CA THR A 20 5.67 20.30 -5.35
C THR A 20 4.89 19.00 -5.13
N VAL A 21 5.57 17.89 -4.85
CA VAL A 21 4.93 16.56 -4.74
C VAL A 21 4.19 16.33 -3.43
N VAL A 22 4.52 17.11 -2.39
CA VAL A 22 3.87 17.02 -1.08
C VAL A 22 2.63 17.92 -0.95
N SER A 23 2.31 18.70 -2.00
CA SER A 23 1.21 19.66 -2.01
C SER A 23 0.19 19.40 -3.15
N GLY A 24 -0.96 20.06 -3.05
CA GLY A 24 -1.99 20.10 -4.11
C GLY A 24 -2.42 18.72 -4.64
N GLY A 25 -2.53 18.62 -5.96
CA GLY A 25 -2.99 17.41 -6.64
C GLY A 25 -2.09 16.19 -6.47
N PHE A 26 -0.77 16.37 -6.32
CA PHE A 26 0.18 15.28 -6.11
C PHE A 26 -0.03 14.62 -4.74
N ARG A 27 -0.31 15.41 -3.70
CA ARG A 27 -0.66 14.88 -2.39
C ARG A 27 -1.96 14.07 -2.41
N VAL A 28 -2.98 14.54 -3.13
CA VAL A 28 -4.23 13.79 -3.29
C VAL A 28 -3.98 12.49 -4.06
N LEU A 29 -3.16 12.53 -5.10
CA LEU A 29 -2.77 11.36 -5.87
C LEU A 29 -2.03 10.33 -5.02
N SER A 30 -1.05 10.74 -4.21
CA SER A 30 -0.28 9.81 -3.37
C SER A 30 -1.18 9.13 -2.35
N VAL A 31 -2.02 9.89 -1.66
CA VAL A 31 -2.95 9.36 -0.65
C VAL A 31 -3.95 8.39 -1.29
N THR A 32 -4.50 8.76 -2.44
CA THR A 32 -5.47 7.94 -3.18
C THR A 32 -4.85 6.63 -3.66
N VAL A 33 -3.62 6.69 -4.17
CA VAL A 33 -2.88 5.50 -4.63
C VAL A 33 -2.61 4.54 -3.47
N ALA A 34 -2.10 5.04 -2.34
CA ALA A 34 -1.84 4.22 -1.15
C ALA A 34 -3.15 3.60 -0.62
N ALA A 35 -4.23 4.39 -0.52
CA ALA A 35 -5.54 3.90 -0.11
C ALA A 35 -6.06 2.81 -1.05
N ALA A 36 -5.91 2.99 -2.37
CA ALA A 36 -6.32 2.00 -3.36
C ALA A 36 -5.53 0.69 -3.24
N PHE A 37 -4.21 0.74 -3.02
CA PHE A 37 -3.40 -0.47 -2.80
C PHE A 37 -3.90 -1.28 -1.61
N LEU A 38 -4.14 -0.61 -0.47
CA LEU A 38 -4.63 -1.26 0.75
C LEU A 38 -6.04 -1.79 0.59
N ALA A 39 -6.96 -1.00 0.02
CA ALA A 39 -8.33 -1.42 -0.23
C ALA A 39 -8.39 -2.62 -1.20
N LEU A 40 -7.64 -2.59 -2.29
CA LEU A 40 -7.56 -3.71 -3.23
C LEU A 40 -6.93 -4.96 -2.58
N ALA A 41 -5.95 -4.78 -1.69
CA ALA A 41 -5.41 -5.89 -0.91
C ALA A 41 -6.46 -6.51 0.03
N GLY A 42 -7.31 -5.69 0.66
CA GLY A 42 -8.44 -6.13 1.49
C GLY A 42 -9.51 -6.88 0.70
N VAL A 43 -9.92 -6.34 -0.46
CA VAL A 43 -10.83 -7.04 -1.39
C VAL A 43 -10.23 -8.39 -1.81
N SER A 44 -8.95 -8.38 -2.21
CA SER A 44 -8.24 -9.58 -2.67
C SER A 44 -8.18 -10.66 -1.59
N LEU A 45 -7.97 -10.29 -0.32
CA LEU A 45 -7.98 -11.24 0.79
C LEU A 45 -9.35 -11.92 0.92
N GLN A 46 -10.42 -11.13 0.83
CA GLN A 46 -11.79 -11.62 0.97
C GLN A 46 -12.24 -12.51 -0.20
N LEU A 47 -11.81 -12.18 -1.42
CA LEU A 47 -12.01 -13.02 -2.61
C LEU A 47 -11.22 -14.34 -2.52
N ALA A 48 -9.97 -14.29 -2.06
CA ALA A 48 -9.09 -15.46 -2.06
C ALA A 48 -9.40 -16.47 -0.95
N HIS A 49 -9.92 -16.00 0.21
CA HIS A 49 -10.00 -16.81 1.43
C HIS A 49 -11.30 -16.67 2.23
N GLY A 50 -12.23 -15.79 1.84
CA GLY A 50 -13.40 -15.55 2.67
C GLY A 50 -14.49 -16.61 2.62
N ALA A 51 -14.42 -17.58 1.69
CA ALA A 51 -15.23 -18.82 1.75
C ALA A 51 -14.47 -19.96 2.43
N HIS A 52 -13.23 -20.20 1.99
CA HIS A 52 -12.35 -21.24 2.54
C HIS A 52 -10.93 -20.69 2.73
N VAL A 53 -10.46 -20.67 3.98
CA VAL A 53 -9.09 -20.28 4.28
C VAL A 53 -8.16 -21.39 3.80
N ARG A 54 -7.15 -21.03 3.01
CA ARG A 54 -6.13 -21.94 2.49
C ARG A 54 -4.78 -21.56 3.11
N PRO A 55 -4.41 -22.12 4.28
CA PRO A 55 -3.27 -21.65 5.07
C PRO A 55 -1.96 -21.58 4.29
N ARG A 56 -1.67 -22.59 3.46
CA ARG A 56 -0.47 -22.62 2.62
C ARG A 56 -0.43 -21.46 1.61
N ALA A 57 -1.57 -21.10 1.02
CA ALA A 57 -1.65 -20.00 0.07
C ALA A 57 -1.54 -18.64 0.78
N VAL A 58 -2.17 -18.49 1.94
CA VAL A 58 -2.04 -17.32 2.82
C VAL A 58 -0.57 -17.11 3.19
N LEU A 59 0.07 -18.14 3.73
CA LEU A 59 1.48 -18.07 4.15
C LEU A 59 2.39 -17.72 2.99
N ARG A 60 2.23 -18.37 1.83
CA ARG A 60 3.02 -18.07 0.62
C ARG A 60 2.86 -16.62 0.19
N ARG A 61 1.64 -16.08 0.22
CA ARG A 61 1.39 -14.67 -0.13
C ARG A 61 2.03 -13.73 0.89
N LEU A 62 1.85 -13.99 2.18
CA LEU A 62 2.43 -13.18 3.25
C LEU A 62 3.95 -13.17 3.18
N LEU A 63 4.60 -14.33 3.03
CA LEU A 63 6.05 -14.43 2.89
C LEU A 63 6.57 -13.67 1.67
N ARG A 64 5.88 -13.75 0.53
CA ARG A 64 6.27 -12.97 -0.67
C ARG A 64 6.20 -11.47 -0.44
N ILE A 65 5.12 -10.98 0.19
CA ILE A 65 4.95 -9.55 0.47
C ILE A 65 5.96 -9.10 1.54
N ALA A 66 6.15 -9.87 2.60
CA ALA A 66 7.10 -9.57 3.66
C ALA A 66 8.55 -9.58 3.14
N ALA A 67 8.92 -10.54 2.28
CA ALA A 67 10.22 -10.57 1.64
C ALA A 67 10.44 -9.36 0.73
N ALA A 68 9.42 -8.97 -0.06
CA ALA A 68 9.47 -7.77 -0.87
C ALA A 68 9.59 -6.49 -0.01
N ALA A 69 8.86 -6.41 1.09
CA ALA A 69 8.95 -5.31 2.06
C ALA A 69 10.36 -5.21 2.65
N GLY A 70 10.94 -6.33 3.09
CA GLY A 70 12.32 -6.40 3.59
C GLY A 70 13.36 -6.03 2.54
N ALA A 71 13.16 -6.43 1.27
CA ALA A 71 14.04 -6.02 0.18
C ALA A 71 14.01 -4.50 -0.04
N VAL A 72 12.83 -3.87 0.05
CA VAL A 72 12.71 -2.40 -0.01
C VAL A 72 13.39 -1.74 1.19
N SER A 73 13.20 -2.26 2.40
CA SER A 73 13.89 -1.76 3.60
C SER A 73 15.41 -1.84 3.46
N LEU A 74 15.95 -2.98 3.03
CA LEU A 74 17.39 -3.16 2.84
C LEU A 74 17.94 -2.27 1.73
N GLY A 75 17.25 -2.19 0.59
CA GLY A 75 17.66 -1.34 -0.53
C GLY A 75 17.66 0.14 -0.17
N THR A 76 16.62 0.60 0.53
CA THR A 76 16.55 2.00 0.99
C THR A 76 17.49 2.28 2.15
N TRP A 77 17.79 1.30 2.99
CA TRP A 77 18.80 1.46 4.05
C TRP A 77 20.21 1.64 3.49
N ALA A 78 20.55 0.94 2.41
CA ALA A 78 21.83 1.11 1.74
C ALA A 78 22.03 2.50 1.11
N VAL A 79 20.94 3.18 0.72
CA VAL A 79 20.97 4.49 0.03
C VAL A 79 20.68 5.65 0.99
N PHE A 80 19.70 5.47 1.89
CA PHE A 80 19.17 6.48 2.81
C PHE A 80 19.13 5.93 4.25
N PRO A 81 20.27 5.63 4.89
CA PRO A 81 20.29 4.94 6.19
C PRO A 81 19.55 5.70 7.31
N ALA A 82 19.51 7.03 7.24
CA ALA A 82 18.81 7.88 8.22
C ALA A 82 17.28 7.94 8.03
N ALA A 83 16.77 7.51 6.87
CA ALA A 83 15.35 7.61 6.51
C ALA A 83 14.88 6.37 5.72
N PHE A 84 15.45 5.20 5.99
CA PHE A 84 15.10 3.98 5.29
C PHE A 84 13.64 3.58 5.55
N VAL A 85 13.08 2.79 4.65
CA VAL A 85 11.68 2.35 4.74
C VAL A 85 11.55 1.27 5.80
N TYR A 86 11.31 1.66 7.05
CA TYR A 86 11.07 0.70 8.14
C TYR A 86 9.61 0.21 8.20
N PHE A 87 8.66 0.98 7.66
CA PHE A 87 7.24 0.59 7.59
C PHE A 87 6.49 1.29 6.44
N GLY A 88 6.81 0.91 5.21
CA GLY A 88 6.09 1.36 4.00
C GLY A 88 4.85 0.52 3.66
N ILE A 89 4.23 0.78 2.51
CA ILE A 89 2.94 0.19 2.10
C ILE A 89 2.92 -1.35 2.07
N LEU A 90 4.04 -2.00 1.72
CA LEU A 90 4.12 -3.47 1.72
C LEU A 90 4.09 -4.04 3.15
N HIS A 91 4.70 -3.36 4.11
CA HIS A 91 4.61 -3.71 5.53
C HIS A 91 3.18 -3.55 6.02
N ALA A 92 2.54 -2.43 5.67
CA ALA A 92 1.15 -2.15 6.00
C ALA A 92 0.21 -3.22 5.42
N ILE A 93 0.38 -3.61 4.15
CA ILE A 93 -0.39 -4.70 3.53
C ILE A 93 -0.18 -6.03 4.26
N ALA A 94 1.06 -6.36 4.65
CA ALA A 94 1.34 -7.60 5.38
C ALA A 94 0.68 -7.60 6.77
N ALA A 95 0.85 -6.53 7.55
CA ALA A 95 0.27 -6.37 8.87
C ALA A 95 -1.27 -6.35 8.83
N ALA A 96 -1.85 -5.56 7.94
CA ALA A 96 -3.30 -5.49 7.75
C ALA A 96 -3.88 -6.81 7.22
N SER A 97 -3.12 -7.57 6.41
CA SER A 97 -3.54 -8.91 5.98
C SER A 97 -3.66 -9.86 7.16
N LEU A 98 -2.74 -9.83 8.13
CA LEU A 98 -2.82 -10.63 9.36
C LEU A 98 -4.07 -10.28 10.18
N LEU A 99 -4.36 -8.99 10.36
CA LEU A 99 -5.59 -8.53 11.01
C LEU A 99 -6.83 -8.98 10.23
N GLY A 100 -6.80 -8.86 8.91
CA GLY A 100 -7.88 -9.29 8.02
C GLY A 100 -8.20 -10.78 8.16
N LEU A 101 -7.21 -11.64 8.40
CA LEU A 101 -7.45 -13.08 8.62
C LEU A 101 -8.37 -13.34 9.81
N LEU A 102 -8.25 -12.54 10.88
CA LEU A 102 -9.11 -12.63 12.07
C LEU A 102 -10.56 -12.23 11.77
N LEU A 103 -10.76 -11.37 10.77
CA LEU A 103 -12.06 -10.80 10.42
C LEU A 103 -12.74 -11.54 9.25
N LEU A 104 -12.07 -12.49 8.58
CA LEU A 104 -12.51 -13.10 7.30
C LEU A 104 -13.91 -13.71 7.35
N ARG A 105 -14.26 -14.30 8.49
CA ARG A 105 -15.53 -15.00 8.71
C ARG A 105 -16.62 -14.11 9.28
N LEU A 106 -16.28 -12.87 9.65
CA LEU A 106 -17.24 -11.93 10.21
C LEU A 106 -18.10 -11.30 9.10
N PRO A 107 -19.32 -10.86 9.43
CA PRO A 107 -20.18 -10.20 8.46
C PRO A 107 -19.55 -8.87 7.99
N PRO A 108 -19.78 -8.43 6.74
CA PRO A 108 -19.05 -7.31 6.14
C PRO A 108 -19.19 -5.96 6.87
N PHE A 109 -20.23 -5.78 7.67
CA PHE A 109 -20.40 -4.56 8.46
C PHE A 109 -19.36 -4.45 9.58
N VAL A 110 -18.80 -5.56 10.09
CA VAL A 110 -17.79 -5.53 11.16
C VAL A 110 -16.50 -4.85 10.69
N PRO A 111 -15.83 -5.28 9.59
CA PRO A 111 -14.67 -4.56 9.09
C PRO A 111 -15.03 -3.14 8.63
N ALA A 112 -16.26 -2.85 8.19
CA ALA A 112 -16.69 -1.49 7.87
C ALA A 112 -16.74 -0.58 9.11
N LEU A 113 -17.31 -1.05 10.22
CA LEU A 113 -17.33 -0.33 11.49
C LEU A 113 -15.92 -0.14 12.06
N LEU A 114 -15.07 -1.17 11.97
CA LEU A 114 -13.66 -1.04 12.36
C LEU A 114 -12.91 -0.03 11.49
N ALA A 115 -13.16 0.00 10.18
CA ALA A 115 -12.58 1.02 9.30
C ALA A 115 -12.98 2.43 9.74
N LEU A 116 -14.27 2.63 10.05
CA LEU A 116 -14.76 3.90 10.57
C LEU A 116 -14.13 4.24 11.92
N ALA A 117 -14.03 3.29 12.85
CA ALA A 117 -13.39 3.48 14.14
C ALA A 117 -11.91 3.87 13.99
N VAL A 118 -11.17 3.25 13.07
CA VAL A 118 -9.77 3.60 12.78
C VAL A 118 -9.63 5.02 12.22
N LEU A 119 -10.57 5.46 11.36
CA LEU A 119 -10.57 6.81 10.80
C LEU A 119 -10.93 7.88 11.83
N LEU A 120 -11.90 7.58 12.69
CA LEU A 120 -12.40 8.51 13.72
C LEU A 120 -11.56 8.49 15.01
N ALA A 121 -10.63 7.54 15.15
CA ALA A 121 -9.76 7.46 16.31
C ALA A 121 -8.98 8.77 16.49
N PRO A 122 -9.05 9.42 17.67
CA PRO A 122 -8.36 10.68 17.93
C PRO A 122 -6.85 10.51 17.82
N ARG A 123 -6.16 11.53 17.29
CA ARG A 123 -4.70 11.54 17.13
C ARG A 123 -4.06 12.88 17.51
N PRO A 124 -2.85 12.85 18.10
CA PRO A 124 -2.08 11.66 18.47
C PRO A 124 -2.76 10.87 19.62
N ALA A 125 -2.50 9.57 19.69
CA ALA A 125 -3.01 8.78 20.82
C ALA A 125 -2.14 9.08 22.05
N PRO A 126 -2.66 8.91 23.28
CA PRO A 126 -1.89 9.10 24.50
C PRO A 126 -0.93 7.92 24.76
N ILE A 127 -0.14 7.54 23.75
CA ILE A 127 0.88 6.51 23.87
C ILE A 127 2.28 7.16 23.97
N PRO A 128 3.22 6.54 24.70
CA PRO A 128 4.60 7.01 24.73
C PRO A 128 5.25 6.96 23.35
N ASP A 129 6.07 7.97 23.04
CA ASP A 129 6.88 8.04 21.82
C ASP A 129 8.07 7.08 21.89
N LEU A 130 7.76 5.79 21.82
CA LEU A 130 8.75 4.72 21.71
C LEU A 130 8.89 4.39 20.22
N GLY A 131 10.08 4.59 19.65
CA GLY A 131 10.28 4.42 18.20
C GLY A 131 9.86 3.04 17.65
N TRP A 132 9.88 1.98 18.46
CA TRP A 132 9.39 0.66 18.05
C TRP A 132 7.86 0.58 17.88
N LEU A 133 7.11 1.60 18.33
CA LEU A 133 5.67 1.76 18.12
C LEU A 133 5.34 2.62 16.89
N ASP A 134 6.31 3.23 16.22
CA ASP A 134 6.05 4.14 15.10
C ASP A 134 5.20 3.51 14.00
N TRP A 135 5.40 2.22 13.72
CA TRP A 135 4.62 1.49 12.71
C TRP A 135 3.11 1.49 12.97
N THR A 136 2.68 1.75 14.20
CA THR A 136 1.26 1.89 14.53
C THR A 136 0.68 3.20 14.01
N GLY A 137 1.47 4.27 13.89
CA GLY A 137 0.99 5.62 13.55
C GLY A 137 0.29 6.35 14.68
N LEU A 138 0.47 5.86 15.91
CA LEU A 138 -0.10 6.42 17.12
C LEU A 138 0.90 7.30 17.89
N THR A 139 2.20 7.20 17.57
CA THR A 139 3.25 8.06 18.14
C THR A 139 3.11 9.49 17.58
N ALA A 140 3.45 10.49 18.38
CA ALA A 140 3.36 11.89 18.00
C ALA A 140 4.50 12.29 17.05
N THR A 141 5.70 11.75 17.29
CA THR A 141 6.90 12.04 16.48
C THR A 141 7.53 10.75 15.95
N PRO A 142 6.99 10.16 14.86
CA PRO A 142 7.59 8.98 14.26
C PRO A 142 8.96 9.28 13.67
N ARG A 143 9.84 8.28 13.65
CA ARG A 143 11.15 8.40 12.99
C ARG A 143 11.01 8.76 11.50
N PRO A 144 11.96 9.53 10.93
CA PRO A 144 11.96 9.81 9.51
C PRO A 144 12.01 8.55 8.66
N SER A 145 11.26 8.53 7.57
CA SER A 145 11.31 7.50 6.54
C SER A 145 10.89 8.09 5.20
N VAL A 146 11.56 7.68 4.11
CA VAL A 146 11.22 8.11 2.74
C VAL A 146 9.85 7.58 2.28
N ASP A 147 9.39 6.48 2.88
CA ASP A 147 8.06 5.92 2.67
C ASP A 147 7.51 5.40 4.00
N PHE A 148 6.32 5.87 4.39
CA PHE A 148 5.76 5.56 5.70
C PHE A 148 4.23 5.54 5.69
N GLU A 149 3.69 4.33 5.77
CA GLU A 149 2.26 4.07 5.86
C GLU A 149 1.95 3.27 7.13
N PRO A 150 1.89 3.94 8.28
CA PRO A 150 1.61 3.26 9.54
C PRO A 150 0.22 2.62 9.56
N LEU A 151 0.00 1.68 10.45
CA LEU A 151 -1.26 0.95 10.53
C LEU A 151 -2.47 1.89 10.76
N PHE A 152 -2.35 2.95 11.55
CA PHE A 152 -3.36 3.98 11.70
C PHE A 152 -2.91 5.24 10.91
N PRO A 153 -3.71 5.75 9.94
CA PRO A 153 -5.08 5.39 9.58
C PRO A 153 -5.19 4.26 8.56
N TRP A 154 -4.09 3.82 7.96
CA TRP A 154 -4.12 3.12 6.67
C TRP A 154 -4.85 1.76 6.70
N ALA A 155 -4.92 1.10 7.85
CA ALA A 155 -5.74 -0.08 8.07
C ALA A 155 -7.22 0.16 7.71
N ALA A 156 -7.73 1.37 7.85
CA ALA A 156 -9.10 1.69 7.46
C ALA A 156 -9.36 1.44 5.97
N ALA A 157 -8.42 1.82 5.08
CA ALA A 157 -8.57 1.57 3.65
C ALA A 157 -8.60 0.05 3.36
N PHE A 158 -7.73 -0.71 4.02
CA PHE A 158 -7.72 -2.17 3.91
C PHE A 158 -9.03 -2.80 4.40
N LEU A 159 -9.50 -2.40 5.58
CA LEU A 159 -10.73 -2.89 6.19
C LEU A 159 -11.97 -2.51 5.37
N ALA A 160 -12.02 -1.29 4.81
CA ALA A 160 -13.06 -0.87 3.88
C ALA A 160 -13.06 -1.75 2.63
N GLY A 161 -11.89 -2.03 2.05
CA GLY A 161 -11.75 -2.97 0.94
C GLY A 161 -12.24 -4.38 1.29
N MET A 162 -11.90 -4.87 2.47
CA MET A 162 -12.38 -6.17 2.96
C MET A 162 -13.91 -6.20 3.12
N ALA A 163 -14.51 -5.14 3.65
CA ALA A 163 -15.96 -4.98 3.75
C ALA A 163 -16.63 -5.00 2.37
N LEU A 164 -16.11 -4.24 1.40
CA LEU A 164 -16.58 -4.23 0.01
C LEU A 164 -16.45 -5.62 -0.63
N GLY A 165 -15.32 -6.30 -0.42
CA GLY A 165 -15.11 -7.70 -0.83
C GLY A 165 -16.19 -8.63 -0.28
N GLY A 166 -16.58 -8.44 0.98
CA GLY A 166 -17.57 -9.26 1.66
C GLY A 166 -18.99 -8.99 1.16
N LEU A 167 -19.34 -7.71 0.98
CA LEU A 167 -20.62 -7.28 0.41
C LEU A 167 -20.78 -7.81 -1.02
N GLY A 168 -19.76 -7.66 -1.86
CA GLY A 168 -19.81 -8.17 -3.22
C GLY A 168 -20.03 -9.69 -3.28
N ARG A 169 -19.48 -10.44 -2.33
CA ARG A 169 -19.73 -11.89 -2.23
C ARG A 169 -21.17 -12.18 -1.79
N ARG A 170 -21.64 -11.49 -0.74
CA ARG A 170 -22.99 -11.66 -0.20
C ARG A 170 -24.08 -11.38 -1.23
N HIS A 171 -23.85 -10.41 -2.12
CA HIS A 171 -24.81 -10.02 -3.16
C HIS A 171 -24.54 -10.67 -4.53
N GLY A 172 -23.63 -11.65 -4.60
CA GLY A 172 -23.31 -12.37 -5.86
C GLY A 172 -22.68 -11.49 -6.94
N LEU A 173 -22.14 -10.31 -6.60
CA LEU A 173 -21.50 -9.39 -7.55
C LEU A 173 -20.30 -10.05 -8.23
N TRP A 174 -19.48 -10.77 -7.45
CA TRP A 174 -18.28 -11.40 -7.98
C TRP A 174 -18.60 -12.52 -8.97
N ASP A 175 -19.68 -13.26 -8.75
CA ASP A 175 -20.13 -14.31 -9.67
C ASP A 175 -20.61 -13.69 -10.99
N ARG A 176 -21.34 -12.57 -10.92
CA ARG A 176 -21.76 -11.81 -12.13
C ARG A 176 -20.57 -11.25 -12.92
N LEU A 177 -19.47 -10.91 -12.24
CA LEU A 177 -18.25 -10.38 -12.84
C LEU A 177 -17.24 -11.47 -13.23
N SER A 178 -17.51 -12.74 -12.93
CA SER A 178 -16.58 -13.88 -13.13
C SER A 178 -16.49 -14.40 -14.57
N GLY A 179 -17.20 -13.77 -15.52
CA GLY A 179 -17.20 -14.15 -16.92
C GLY A 179 -15.82 -14.11 -17.60
N SER A 180 -15.69 -14.80 -18.73
CA SER A 180 -14.43 -14.84 -19.48
C SER A 180 -14.02 -13.43 -19.92
N PRO A 181 -12.89 -12.89 -19.44
CA PRO A 181 -12.50 -11.53 -19.74
C PRO A 181 -12.15 -11.41 -21.22
N GLY A 182 -12.75 -10.45 -21.91
CA GLY A 182 -12.39 -10.09 -23.28
C GLY A 182 -10.93 -9.65 -23.40
N ARG A 183 -10.42 -9.51 -24.63
CA ARG A 183 -9.02 -9.13 -24.88
C ARG A 183 -8.64 -7.81 -24.18
N LEU A 184 -9.51 -6.80 -24.24
CA LEU A 184 -9.33 -5.51 -23.58
C LEU A 184 -9.25 -5.66 -22.05
N THR A 185 -10.17 -6.40 -21.43
CA THR A 185 -10.18 -6.66 -19.98
C THR A 185 -8.90 -7.36 -19.53
N ARG A 186 -8.40 -8.34 -20.29
CA ARG A 186 -7.13 -9.02 -19.99
C ARG A 186 -5.94 -8.07 -20.03
N TRP A 187 -5.91 -7.16 -21.00
CA TRP A 187 -4.85 -6.17 -21.13
C TRP A 187 -4.91 -5.16 -19.98
N LEU A 188 -6.08 -4.62 -19.66
CA LEU A 188 -6.29 -3.71 -18.52
C LEU A 188 -6.00 -4.36 -17.16
N ALA A 189 -6.21 -5.68 -17.04
CA ALA A 189 -5.90 -6.43 -15.81
C ALA A 189 -4.41 -6.80 -15.67
N TRP A 190 -3.63 -6.75 -16.76
CA TRP A 190 -2.23 -7.18 -16.75
C TRP A 190 -1.36 -6.42 -15.72
N PRO A 191 -1.43 -5.09 -15.61
CA PRO A 191 -0.67 -4.35 -14.59
C PRO A 191 -1.05 -4.80 -13.17
N GLY A 192 -2.35 -5.04 -12.92
CA GLY A 192 -2.83 -5.50 -11.61
C GLY A 192 -2.31 -6.90 -11.25
N ARG A 193 -2.21 -7.81 -12.24
CA ARG A 193 -1.70 -9.18 -12.05
C ARG A 193 -0.19 -9.23 -11.78
N ASN A 194 0.55 -8.22 -12.24
CA ASN A 194 1.98 -8.09 -12.05
C ASN A 194 2.34 -6.95 -11.08
N SER A 195 1.37 -6.51 -10.28
CA SER A 195 1.48 -5.30 -9.45
C SER A 195 2.69 -5.30 -8.52
N LEU A 196 3.03 -6.43 -7.88
CA LEU A 196 4.21 -6.53 -7.01
C LEU A 196 5.53 -6.35 -7.77
N ALA A 197 5.66 -6.92 -8.97
CA ALA A 197 6.85 -6.77 -9.78
C ALA A 197 6.99 -5.32 -10.27
N ILE A 198 5.89 -4.74 -10.75
CA ILE A 198 5.85 -3.33 -11.16
C ILE A 198 6.22 -2.42 -9.98
N TYR A 199 5.69 -2.70 -8.79
CA TYR A 199 5.99 -1.95 -7.55
C TYR A 199 7.47 -2.00 -7.16
N LEU A 200 8.14 -3.14 -7.33
CA LEU A 200 9.56 -3.26 -6.96
C LEU A 200 10.49 -2.65 -8.01
N ILE A 201 10.12 -2.75 -9.28
CA ILE A 201 11.00 -2.38 -10.40
C ILE A 201 10.85 -0.90 -10.77
N HIS A 202 9.67 -0.29 -10.59
CA HIS A 202 9.44 1.07 -11.07
C HIS A 202 10.42 2.05 -10.42
N GLN A 203 10.65 1.98 -9.10
CA GLN A 203 11.46 3.01 -8.43
C GLN A 203 12.93 3.00 -8.86
N PRO A 204 13.65 1.86 -8.86
CA PRO A 204 15.02 1.82 -9.38
C PRO A 204 15.10 2.24 -10.85
N LEU A 205 14.11 1.86 -11.67
CA LEU A 205 14.07 2.21 -13.09
C LEU A 205 13.86 3.72 -13.30
N LEU A 206 12.92 4.33 -12.57
CA LEU A 206 12.64 5.76 -12.68
C LEU A 206 13.82 6.60 -12.18
N ILE A 207 14.43 6.22 -11.06
CA ILE A 207 15.65 6.88 -10.56
C ILE A 207 16.75 6.80 -11.61
N ALA A 208 17.02 5.61 -12.17
CA ALA A 208 18.05 5.43 -13.20
C ALA A 208 17.77 6.27 -14.45
N LEU A 209 16.50 6.35 -14.87
CA LEU A 209 16.06 7.16 -16.01
C LEU A 209 16.28 8.65 -15.76
N VAL A 210 15.75 9.20 -14.66
CA VAL A 210 15.86 10.64 -14.35
C VAL A 210 17.32 11.02 -14.12
N TRP A 211 18.09 10.19 -13.41
CA TRP A 211 19.53 10.39 -13.24
C TRP A 211 20.25 10.42 -14.58
N GLY A 212 20.00 9.45 -15.47
CA GLY A 212 20.62 9.38 -16.79
C GLY A 212 20.31 10.60 -17.65
N LEU A 213 19.04 11.03 -17.68
CA LEU A 213 18.61 12.25 -18.38
C LEU A 213 19.31 13.49 -17.83
N THR A 214 19.41 13.60 -16.50
CA THR A 214 20.10 14.71 -15.82
C THR A 214 21.59 14.75 -16.19
N ARG A 215 22.24 13.59 -16.35
CA ARG A 215 23.65 13.50 -16.76
C ARG A 215 23.90 13.83 -18.23
N ILE A 216 22.92 13.60 -19.10
CA ILE A 216 23.09 13.72 -20.56
C ILE A 216 22.78 15.14 -21.09
N GLY A 217 21.95 15.94 -20.42
CA GLY A 217 21.81 17.36 -20.82
C GLY A 217 20.49 18.04 -20.48
N LEU A 218 20.26 18.31 -19.20
CA LEU A 218 19.36 19.36 -18.73
C LEU A 218 19.97 19.98 -17.46
N SER A 219 20.91 20.91 -17.66
CA SER A 219 21.38 21.86 -16.63
C SER A 219 20.75 23.23 -16.88
#